data_AF-A0AAE3I2G9-F1
#
_entry.id   AF-A0AAE3I2G9-F1
#
_cell.length_a   1.000
_cell.length_b   1.000
_cell.length_c   1.000
_cell.angle_alpha   90.00
_cell.angle_beta   90.00
_cell.angle_gamma   90.00
#
_symmetry.space_group_name_H-M   'P 1'
#
loop_
_entity.id
_entity.type
_entity.pdbx_description
1 polymer ?
#
loop_
_entity_poly.entity_id
_entity_poly.type
_entity_poly.pdbx_seq_one_letter_code
_entity_poly.pdbx_strand_id
1 'polypeptide(L)'
;MTTTKFSLDIPARMPLLSRRGWSALVLVSLIVCIGAPVCALLVPEGSPLHLSAYALTLVGKIMCYALAALALDLVWGYCGILSLGHGLFFALGGYGMGMYLMRSIGREGVYKSDLPDFMVFLDWKELPWFWHGTEHFAWAALLVVLVPGVLAWLFGFFAFRSRVKGVYLSIITQAMTYAAMLLFFRNETGFGGNNGFTDFKRILGFQISALPTRTVLFVATFVALVLAFIACRAIVTSKFGRVVTAIRDAEARVMFSGYNPLGYKLFVWTFSAVLCGIAGALYVPQVGIINPGEMSPGNSIEMAVWVAVGGRGTLIGPIIGAFLVNGAKTLLTAWVPEYWLFVLGAIFVLVTLYLPNGVLGLVGKLRMKKRAPTQAKAHEAATVTGDHA
;
A
#
# COMPACT_ATOMS: atom_id res chain seq x y z
N MET A 1 0.95 32.41 50.05
CA MET A 1 1.02 31.03 49.51
C MET A 1 0.88 31.11 47.99
N THR A 2 2.00 31.15 47.27
CA THR A 2 2.02 31.06 45.80
C THR A 2 1.83 29.61 45.41
N THR A 3 0.60 29.26 45.01
CA THR A 3 0.31 27.97 44.38
C THR A 3 1.04 27.91 43.04
N THR A 4 2.23 27.31 43.02
CA THR A 4 2.90 26.90 41.79
C THR A 4 2.01 25.87 41.10
N LYS A 5 1.21 26.30 40.12
CA LYS A 5 0.48 25.41 39.23
C LYS A 5 1.51 24.52 38.55
N PHE A 6 1.52 23.24 38.90
CA PHE A 6 2.26 22.22 38.17
C PHE A 6 1.70 22.15 36.75
N SER A 7 2.39 22.77 35.80
CA SER A 7 2.11 22.62 34.38
C SER A 7 2.97 21.49 33.84
N LEU A 8 2.35 20.35 33.56
CA LEU A 8 2.97 19.34 32.69
C LEU A 8 3.14 19.99 31.31
N ASP A 9 4.38 20.27 30.94
CA ASP A 9 4.73 20.82 29.64
C ASP A 9 4.59 19.72 28.58
N ILE A 10 3.34 19.40 28.22
CA ILE A 10 3.02 18.35 27.26
C ILE A 10 3.39 18.88 25.88
N PRO A 11 4.28 18.20 25.12
CA PRO A 11 4.65 18.65 23.79
C PRO A 11 3.41 18.84 22.92
N ALA A 12 3.28 20.01 22.32
CA ALA A 12 2.21 20.30 21.37
C ALA A 12 2.16 19.23 20.28
N ARG A 13 0.95 18.88 19.80
CA ARG A 13 0.81 17.94 18.68
C ARG A 13 1.59 18.51 17.48
N MET A 14 2.51 17.71 16.94
CA MET A 14 3.14 18.07 15.68
C MET A 14 2.06 18.20 14.60
N PRO A 15 2.12 19.25 13.75
CA PRO A 15 1.20 19.36 12.63
C PRO A 15 1.39 18.16 11.69
N LEU A 16 0.29 17.67 11.10
CA LEU A 16 0.27 16.53 10.17
C LEU A 16 1.34 16.69 9.07
N LEU A 17 1.33 17.86 8.43
CA LEU A 17 2.28 18.28 7.42
C LEU A 17 2.69 19.72 7.69
N SER A 18 3.90 20.09 7.27
CA SER A 18 4.32 21.50 7.25
C SER A 18 3.51 22.28 6.20
N ARG A 19 3.50 23.62 6.27
CA ARG A 19 2.88 24.46 5.22
C ARG A 19 3.40 24.13 3.81
N ARG A 20 4.70 23.84 3.70
CA ARG A 20 5.34 23.38 2.46
C ARG A 20 4.88 21.99 2.04
N GLY A 21 4.64 21.10 3.00
CA GLY A 21 4.10 19.75 2.75
C GLY A 21 2.67 19.78 2.22
N TRP A 22 1.81 20.63 2.81
CA TRP A 22 0.44 20.82 2.32
C TRP A 22 0.40 21.42 0.92
N SER A 23 1.17 22.48 0.67
CA SER A 23 1.23 23.09 -0.67
C SER A 23 1.77 22.12 -1.73
N ALA A 24 2.80 21.33 -1.40
CA ALA A 24 3.30 20.29 -2.30
C ALA A 24 2.24 19.20 -2.57
N LEU A 25 1.54 18.73 -1.54
CA LEU A 25 0.49 17.73 -1.70
C LEU A 25 -0.65 18.26 -2.59
N VAL A 26 -1.14 19.47 -2.32
CA VAL A 26 -2.19 20.11 -3.12
C VAL A 26 -1.73 20.29 -4.57
N LEU A 27 -0.51 20.76 -4.80
CA LEU A 27 0.04 20.92 -6.15
C LEU A 27 0.10 19.59 -6.90
N VAL A 28 0.63 18.54 -6.28
CA VAL A 28 0.69 17.20 -6.88
C VAL A 28 -0.72 16.67 -7.13
N SER A 29 -1.65 16.87 -6.20
CA SER A 29 -3.04 16.46 -6.39
C SER A 29 -3.73 17.19 -7.53
N LEU A 30 -3.49 18.49 -7.71
CA LEU A 30 -4.02 19.24 -8.86
C LEU A 30 -3.41 18.71 -10.17
N ILE A 31 -2.10 18.48 -10.21
CA ILE A 31 -1.42 17.94 -11.40
C ILE A 31 -1.98 16.56 -11.78
N VAL A 32 -2.17 15.67 -10.81
CA VAL A 32 -2.63 14.30 -11.10
C VAL A 32 -4.14 14.25 -11.34
N CYS A 33 -4.96 14.90 -10.52
CA CYS A 33 -6.41 14.83 -10.64
C CYS A 33 -6.99 15.66 -11.78
N ILE A 34 -6.28 16.71 -12.24
CA ILE A 34 -6.73 17.56 -13.36
C ILE A 34 -5.83 17.35 -14.57
N GLY A 35 -4.51 17.43 -14.38
CA GLY A 35 -3.55 17.30 -15.48
C GLY A 35 -3.63 15.94 -16.16
N ALA A 36 -3.71 14.83 -15.42
CA ALA A 36 -3.77 13.51 -16.05
C ALA A 36 -5.05 13.30 -16.88
N PRO A 37 -6.27 13.65 -16.40
CA PRO A 37 -7.47 13.62 -17.25
C PRO A 37 -7.40 14.53 -18.47
N VAL A 38 -6.85 15.75 -18.33
CA VAL A 38 -6.66 16.66 -19.48
C VAL A 38 -5.72 16.02 -20.51
N CYS A 39 -4.59 15.48 -20.07
CA CYS A 39 -3.62 14.81 -20.94
C CYS A 39 -4.17 13.51 -21.56
N ALA A 40 -5.09 12.82 -20.90
CA ALA A 40 -5.69 11.59 -21.43
C ALA A 40 -6.83 11.88 -22.41
N LEU A 41 -7.71 12.84 -22.09
CA LEU A 41 -9.00 13.01 -22.78
C LEU A 41 -9.05 14.18 -23.76
N LEU A 42 -8.23 15.22 -23.55
CA LEU A 42 -8.27 16.45 -24.35
C LEU A 42 -7.05 16.62 -25.26
N VAL A 43 -5.91 16.03 -24.89
CA VAL A 43 -4.68 16.12 -25.69
C VAL A 43 -4.74 15.09 -26.83
N PRO A 44 -4.51 15.51 -28.10
CA PRO A 44 -4.53 14.60 -29.24
C PRO A 44 -3.47 13.49 -29.15
N GLU A 45 -3.77 12.29 -29.65
CA GLU A 45 -2.92 11.08 -29.53
C GLU A 45 -1.50 11.25 -30.10
N GLY A 46 -1.32 12.11 -31.10
CA GLY A 46 0.00 12.40 -31.69
C GLY A 46 0.90 13.32 -30.86
N SER A 47 0.39 13.91 -29.78
CA SER A 47 1.15 14.79 -28.90
C SER A 47 2.01 13.99 -27.92
N PRO A 48 3.26 14.40 -27.64
CA PRO A 48 4.10 13.76 -26.62
C PRO A 48 3.51 13.87 -25.21
N LEU A 49 2.52 14.73 -24.99
CA LEU A 49 1.83 14.91 -23.73
C LEU A 49 0.58 14.02 -23.57
N HIS A 50 0.20 13.26 -24.60
CA HIS A 50 -0.97 12.38 -24.54
C HIS A 50 -0.73 11.20 -23.59
N LEU A 51 -1.62 11.01 -22.63
CA LEU A 51 -1.59 9.85 -21.73
C LEU A 51 -2.43 8.71 -22.31
N SER A 52 -1.74 7.73 -22.88
CA SER A 52 -2.39 6.54 -23.42
C SER A 52 -3.09 5.71 -22.35
N ALA A 53 -4.07 4.91 -22.78
CA ALA A 53 -4.75 3.96 -21.91
C ALA A 53 -3.80 2.97 -21.22
N TYR A 54 -2.67 2.63 -21.87
CA TYR A 54 -1.62 1.79 -21.31
C TYR A 54 -0.84 2.51 -20.21
N ALA A 55 -0.47 3.78 -20.43
CA ALA A 55 0.24 4.57 -19.42
C ALA A 55 -0.61 4.74 -18.15
N LEU A 56 -1.91 5.02 -18.30
CA LEU A 56 -2.85 5.13 -17.19
C LEU A 56 -2.93 3.82 -16.38
N THR A 57 -3.12 2.67 -17.02
CA THR A 57 -3.22 1.39 -16.31
C THR A 57 -1.90 0.96 -15.69
N LEU A 58 -0.76 1.21 -16.35
CA LEU A 58 0.56 0.89 -15.82
C LEU A 58 0.88 1.72 -14.57
N VAL A 59 0.72 3.04 -14.65
CA VAL A 59 1.02 3.93 -13.52
C VAL A 59 0.01 3.71 -12.39
N GLY A 60 -1.27 3.54 -12.70
CA GLY A 60 -2.29 3.25 -11.71
C GLY A 60 -2.06 1.90 -11.00
N LYS A 61 -1.61 0.87 -11.72
CA LYS A 61 -1.12 -0.39 -11.12
C LYS A 61 0.01 -0.16 -10.11
N ILE A 62 1.03 0.63 -10.49
CA ILE A 62 2.15 0.97 -9.61
C ILE A 62 1.67 1.76 -8.37
N MET A 63 0.62 2.57 -8.50
CA MET A 63 0.02 3.28 -7.37
C MET A 63 -0.72 2.37 -6.40
N CYS A 64 -1.37 1.30 -6.89
CA CYS A 64 -1.89 0.24 -6.02
C CYS A 64 -0.76 -0.45 -5.25
N TYR A 65 0.36 -0.75 -5.91
CA TYR A 65 1.55 -1.28 -5.23
C TYR A 65 2.15 -0.29 -4.22
N ALA A 66 2.15 0.99 -4.52
CA ALA A 66 2.57 2.04 -3.59
C ALA A 66 1.65 2.12 -2.37
N LEU A 67 0.34 1.92 -2.54
CA LEU A 67 -0.62 1.84 -1.44
C LEU A 67 -0.37 0.61 -0.56
N ALA A 68 -0.07 -0.54 -1.16
CA ALA A 68 0.34 -1.74 -0.42
C ALA A 68 1.68 -1.55 0.32
N ALA A 69 2.66 -0.91 -0.31
CA ALA A 69 3.94 -0.57 0.32
C ALA A 69 3.75 0.37 1.51
N LEU A 70 2.91 1.41 1.37
CA LEU A 70 2.55 2.32 2.45
C LEU A 70 1.88 1.59 3.61
N ALA A 71 0.98 0.65 3.32
CA ALA A 71 0.33 -0.19 4.32
C ALA A 71 1.36 -1.03 5.09
N LEU A 72 2.29 -1.69 4.40
CA LEU A 72 3.35 -2.47 5.03
C LEU A 72 4.29 -1.59 5.85
N ASP A 73 4.63 -0.39 5.40
CA ASP A 73 5.48 0.55 6.14
C ASP A 73 4.86 1.01 7.45
N LEU A 74 3.53 1.15 7.51
CA LEU A 74 2.86 1.47 8.76
C LEU A 74 3.14 0.42 9.84
N VAL A 75 3.17 -0.86 9.46
CA VAL A 75 3.40 -1.99 10.38
C VAL A 75 4.90 -2.20 10.60
N TRP A 76 5.69 -2.31 9.54
CA TRP A 76 7.10 -2.62 9.66
C TRP A 76 7.94 -1.41 10.07
N GLY A 77 7.69 -0.26 9.44
CA GLY A 77 8.38 0.99 9.70
C GLY A 77 8.10 1.53 11.10
N TYR A 78 6.85 1.59 11.54
CA TYR A 78 6.48 2.22 12.82
C TYR A 78 6.20 1.25 13.96
N CYS A 79 5.61 0.08 13.70
CA CYS A 79 5.35 -0.92 14.74
C CYS A 79 6.52 -1.91 14.91
N GLY A 80 7.47 -1.94 13.97
CA GLY A 80 8.63 -2.85 14.03
C GLY A 80 8.35 -4.27 13.58
N ILE A 81 7.19 -4.48 12.98
CA ILE A 81 6.69 -5.83 12.69
C ILE A 81 6.87 -6.07 11.19
N LEU A 82 7.87 -6.86 10.82
CA LEU A 82 7.98 -7.32 9.44
C LEU A 82 6.92 -8.41 9.21
N SER A 83 6.12 -8.26 8.17
CA SER A 83 5.24 -9.33 7.70
C SER A 83 5.50 -9.61 6.24
N LEU A 84 5.51 -10.90 5.93
CA LEU A 84 5.62 -11.43 4.57
C LEU A 84 4.28 -12.07 4.16
N GLY A 85 3.17 -11.52 4.64
CA GLY A 85 1.82 -11.98 4.31
C GLY A 85 0.86 -10.91 3.80
N HIS A 86 1.33 -9.68 3.57
CA HIS A 86 0.49 -8.59 3.06
C HIS A 86 -0.10 -8.85 1.67
N GLY A 87 0.55 -9.71 0.87
CA GLY A 87 0.02 -10.19 -0.41
C GLY A 87 -1.34 -10.90 -0.27
N LEU A 88 -1.58 -11.61 0.84
CA LEU A 88 -2.89 -12.21 1.10
C LEU A 88 -3.97 -11.14 1.22
N PHE A 89 -3.74 -10.11 2.04
CA PHE A 89 -4.72 -9.04 2.25
C PHE A 89 -4.99 -8.25 0.96
N PHE A 90 -3.94 -8.01 0.17
CA PHE A 90 -4.05 -7.41 -1.15
C PHE A 90 -4.97 -8.23 -2.05
N ALA A 91 -4.66 -9.51 -2.22
CA ALA A 91 -5.45 -10.37 -3.09
C ALA A 91 -6.89 -10.54 -2.57
N LEU A 92 -7.14 -10.67 -1.26
CA LEU A 92 -8.50 -10.78 -0.72
C LEU A 92 -9.38 -9.59 -1.09
N GLY A 93 -8.85 -8.36 -1.04
CA GLY A 93 -9.56 -7.19 -1.53
C GLY A 93 -9.73 -7.20 -3.05
N GLY A 94 -8.73 -7.68 -3.78
CA GLY A 94 -8.84 -7.91 -5.22
C GLY A 94 -9.94 -8.90 -5.59
N TYR A 95 -10.03 -10.03 -4.88
CA TYR A 95 -11.08 -11.03 -5.02
C TYR A 95 -12.45 -10.43 -4.67
N GLY A 96 -12.57 -9.65 -3.60
CA GLY A 96 -13.81 -8.96 -3.26
C GLY A 96 -14.32 -8.03 -4.38
N MET A 97 -13.44 -7.24 -5.00
CA MET A 97 -13.79 -6.44 -6.18
C MET A 97 -14.06 -7.32 -7.40
N GLY A 98 -13.24 -8.33 -7.65
CA GLY A 98 -13.35 -9.23 -8.79
C GLY A 98 -14.66 -10.02 -8.79
N MET A 99 -15.18 -10.38 -7.61
CA MET A 99 -16.52 -10.98 -7.47
C MET A 99 -17.60 -10.02 -8.01
N TYR A 100 -17.55 -8.74 -7.62
CA TYR A 100 -18.47 -7.73 -8.16
C TYR A 100 -18.34 -7.55 -9.67
N LEU A 101 -17.11 -7.46 -10.17
CA LEU A 101 -16.87 -7.31 -11.61
C LEU A 101 -17.40 -8.53 -12.39
N MET A 102 -17.18 -9.75 -11.87
CA MET A 102 -17.75 -10.98 -12.46
C MET A 102 -19.27 -10.96 -12.48
N ARG A 103 -19.92 -10.55 -11.39
CA ARG A 103 -21.39 -10.44 -11.32
C ARG A 103 -21.92 -9.35 -12.25
N SER A 104 -21.16 -8.28 -12.46
CA SER A 104 -21.58 -7.13 -13.29
C SER A 104 -21.65 -7.43 -14.79
N ILE A 105 -21.01 -8.50 -15.26
CA ILE A 105 -21.04 -8.94 -16.67
C ILE A 105 -22.43 -9.47 -17.04
N GLY A 106 -23.10 -10.15 -16.11
CA GLY A 106 -24.37 -10.83 -16.38
C GLY A 106 -24.29 -11.73 -17.62
N ARG A 107 -25.28 -11.62 -18.51
CA ARG A 107 -25.36 -12.44 -19.73
C ARG A 107 -24.49 -11.97 -20.90
N GLU A 108 -23.61 -10.97 -20.68
CA GLU A 108 -22.60 -10.55 -21.67
C GLU A 108 -21.39 -11.50 -21.70
N GLY A 109 -21.35 -12.49 -20.80
CA GLY A 109 -20.35 -13.56 -20.78
C GLY A 109 -20.47 -14.51 -21.99
N VAL A 110 -19.41 -15.29 -22.22
CA VAL A 110 -19.31 -16.28 -23.30
C VAL A 110 -20.47 -17.28 -23.23
N TYR A 111 -20.85 -17.71 -22.03
CA TYR A 111 -21.90 -18.72 -21.83
C TYR A 111 -23.31 -18.13 -21.69
N LYS A 112 -23.45 -16.79 -21.71
CA LYS A 112 -24.74 -16.06 -21.58
C LYS A 112 -25.59 -16.51 -20.38
N SER A 113 -24.92 -16.94 -19.30
CA SER A 113 -25.54 -17.44 -18.07
C SER A 113 -25.67 -16.34 -17.03
N ASP A 114 -26.51 -16.56 -16.01
CA ASP A 114 -26.59 -15.71 -14.83
C ASP A 114 -25.46 -16.01 -13.82
N LEU A 115 -24.78 -17.15 -14.00
CA LEU A 115 -23.53 -17.48 -13.30
C LEU A 115 -22.33 -16.86 -14.03
N PRO A 116 -21.27 -16.46 -13.29
CA PRO A 116 -20.00 -16.07 -13.91
C PRO A 116 -19.48 -17.16 -14.85
N ASP A 117 -18.90 -16.77 -16.00
CA ASP A 117 -18.43 -17.71 -17.02
C ASP A 117 -17.48 -18.79 -16.46
N PHE A 118 -16.66 -18.41 -15.46
CA PHE A 118 -15.73 -19.36 -14.87
C PHE A 118 -16.43 -20.49 -14.09
N MET A 119 -17.57 -20.18 -13.47
CA MET A 119 -18.37 -21.15 -12.74
C MET A 119 -19.08 -22.09 -13.71
N VAL A 120 -19.52 -21.58 -14.87
CA VAL A 120 -20.14 -22.41 -15.91
C VAL A 120 -19.14 -23.41 -16.47
N PHE A 121 -17.91 -23.00 -16.81
CA PHE A 121 -16.91 -23.95 -17.32
C PHE A 121 -16.46 -24.96 -16.26
N LEU A 122 -16.51 -24.60 -14.97
CA LEU A 122 -16.21 -25.49 -13.83
C LEU A 122 -17.42 -26.35 -13.39
N ASP A 123 -18.50 -26.36 -14.16
CA ASP A 123 -19.73 -27.13 -13.94
C ASP A 123 -20.50 -26.81 -12.64
N TRP A 124 -20.42 -25.58 -12.14
CA TRP A 124 -21.26 -25.12 -11.04
C TRP A 124 -22.72 -24.96 -11.48
N LYS A 125 -23.66 -25.42 -10.65
CA LYS A 125 -25.10 -25.32 -10.92
C LYS A 125 -25.76 -24.11 -10.27
N GLU A 126 -25.21 -23.68 -9.13
CA GLU A 126 -25.74 -22.57 -8.33
C GLU A 126 -24.62 -21.70 -7.80
N LEU A 127 -24.96 -20.46 -7.47
CA LEU A 127 -24.02 -19.50 -6.90
C LEU A 127 -23.73 -19.87 -5.43
N PRO A 128 -22.47 -19.99 -4.99
CA PRO A 128 -22.14 -20.25 -3.60
C PRO A 128 -22.65 -19.14 -2.67
N TRP A 129 -22.96 -19.48 -1.43
CA TRP A 129 -23.57 -18.53 -0.49
C TRP A 129 -22.75 -17.25 -0.27
N PHE A 130 -21.42 -17.36 -0.27
CA PHE A 130 -20.50 -16.23 -0.04
C PHE A 130 -20.39 -15.28 -1.24
N TRP A 131 -20.98 -15.62 -2.38
CA TRP A 131 -21.11 -14.74 -3.54
C TRP A 131 -22.40 -13.90 -3.53
N HIS A 132 -23.38 -14.21 -2.69
CA HIS A 132 -24.60 -13.42 -2.64
C HIS A 132 -24.34 -11.97 -2.20
N GLY A 133 -25.07 -11.04 -2.82
CA GLY A 133 -24.92 -9.60 -2.61
C GLY A 133 -23.78 -8.97 -3.41
N THR A 134 -22.88 -9.77 -4.01
CA THR A 134 -21.73 -9.22 -4.76
C THR A 134 -22.13 -8.57 -6.08
N GLU A 135 -23.39 -8.69 -6.52
CA GLU A 135 -23.99 -7.84 -7.56
C GLU A 135 -24.08 -6.36 -7.17
N HIS A 136 -24.12 -6.04 -5.87
CA HIS A 136 -24.20 -4.68 -5.36
C HIS A 136 -22.81 -4.15 -4.99
N PHE A 137 -22.43 -3.03 -5.60
CA PHE A 137 -21.11 -2.42 -5.37
C PHE A 137 -20.84 -2.09 -3.90
N ALA A 138 -21.84 -1.57 -3.17
CA ALA A 138 -21.69 -1.22 -1.76
C ALA A 138 -21.36 -2.44 -0.88
N TRP A 139 -21.97 -3.59 -1.18
CA TRP A 139 -21.68 -4.84 -0.49
C TRP A 139 -20.27 -5.33 -0.80
N ALA A 140 -19.87 -5.31 -2.07
CA ALA A 140 -18.51 -5.67 -2.46
C ALA A 140 -17.46 -4.75 -1.83
N ALA A 141 -17.71 -3.43 -1.78
CA ALA A 141 -16.84 -2.47 -1.11
C ALA A 141 -16.72 -2.75 0.41
N LEU A 142 -17.81 -3.20 1.04
CA LEU A 142 -17.80 -3.64 2.43
C LEU A 142 -16.97 -4.92 2.61
N LEU A 143 -17.08 -5.90 1.70
CA LEU A 143 -16.24 -7.11 1.72
C LEU A 143 -14.75 -6.81 1.53
N VAL A 144 -14.40 -5.86 0.66
CA VAL A 144 -13.02 -5.40 0.44
C VAL A 144 -12.37 -4.91 1.73
N VAL A 145 -13.16 -4.33 2.65
CA VAL A 145 -12.68 -3.85 3.95
C VAL A 145 -12.77 -4.94 5.01
N LEU A 146 -13.94 -5.59 5.14
CA LEU A 146 -14.22 -6.51 6.23
C LEU A 146 -13.45 -7.82 6.09
N VAL A 147 -13.32 -8.40 4.90
CA VAL A 147 -12.67 -9.72 4.75
C VAL A 147 -11.19 -9.66 5.13
N PRO A 148 -10.36 -8.75 4.57
CA PRO A 148 -8.98 -8.60 5.01
C PRO A 148 -8.89 -8.13 6.47
N GLY A 149 -9.77 -7.22 6.89
CA GLY A 149 -9.77 -6.65 8.24
C GLY A 149 -10.07 -7.67 9.34
N VAL A 150 -11.12 -8.48 9.17
CA VAL A 150 -11.51 -9.54 10.12
C VAL A 150 -10.44 -10.64 10.15
N LEU A 151 -9.94 -11.08 8.99
CA LEU A 151 -8.88 -12.07 8.95
C LEU A 151 -7.62 -11.56 9.67
N ALA A 152 -7.21 -10.32 9.39
CA ALA A 152 -6.07 -9.69 10.04
C ALA A 152 -6.30 -9.52 11.54
N TRP A 153 -7.49 -9.12 11.96
CA TRP A 153 -7.84 -8.98 13.36
C TRP A 153 -7.78 -10.32 14.10
N LEU A 154 -8.38 -11.37 13.55
CA LEU A 154 -8.35 -12.71 14.14
C LEU A 154 -6.91 -13.23 14.24
N PHE A 155 -6.18 -13.22 13.14
CA PHE A 155 -4.80 -13.68 13.09
C PHE A 155 -3.90 -12.87 14.02
N GLY A 156 -3.99 -11.54 13.94
CA GLY A 156 -3.19 -10.60 14.74
C GLY A 156 -3.50 -10.74 16.23
N PHE A 157 -4.75 -10.98 16.60
CA PHE A 157 -5.15 -11.18 17.99
C PHE A 157 -4.40 -12.38 18.58
N PHE A 158 -4.45 -13.55 17.93
CA PHE A 158 -3.74 -14.73 18.42
C PHE A 158 -2.21 -14.56 18.38
N ALA A 159 -1.67 -14.01 17.29
CA ALA A 159 -0.22 -13.85 17.14
C ALA A 159 0.38 -12.88 18.18
N PHE A 160 -0.25 -11.72 18.39
CA PHE A 160 0.24 -10.72 19.34
C PHE A 160 -0.09 -11.06 20.78
N ARG A 161 -1.22 -11.72 21.06
CA ARG A 161 -1.55 -12.22 22.40
C ARG A 161 -0.54 -13.26 22.86
N SER A 162 -0.14 -14.16 21.97
CA SER A 162 0.92 -15.16 22.20
C SER A 162 2.33 -14.57 22.18
N ARG A 163 2.46 -13.24 22.03
CA ARG A 163 3.72 -12.50 22.03
C ARG A 163 4.74 -13.04 21.02
N VAL A 164 4.28 -13.46 19.85
CA VAL A 164 5.17 -13.85 18.74
C VAL A 164 5.94 -12.61 18.27
N LYS A 165 7.26 -12.72 18.12
CA LYS A 165 8.15 -11.60 17.79
C LYS A 165 9.10 -11.91 16.64
N GLY A 166 9.54 -10.85 15.97
CA GLY A 166 10.60 -10.89 14.98
C GLY A 166 10.30 -11.86 13.84
N VAL A 167 11.32 -12.64 13.47
CA VAL A 167 11.30 -13.53 12.31
C VAL A 167 10.18 -14.58 12.40
N TYR A 168 9.83 -15.04 13.60
CA TYR A 168 8.75 -16.01 13.78
C TYR A 168 7.40 -15.49 13.25
N LEU A 169 7.10 -14.21 13.46
CA LEU A 169 5.86 -13.64 12.91
C LEU A 169 5.92 -13.58 11.38
N SER A 170 7.05 -13.18 10.80
CA SER A 170 7.25 -13.18 9.35
C SER A 170 6.96 -14.57 8.76
N ILE A 171 7.54 -15.62 9.35
CA ILE A 171 7.37 -17.02 8.92
C ILE A 171 5.89 -17.44 9.01
N ILE A 172 5.22 -17.16 10.13
CA ILE A 172 3.80 -17.56 10.29
C ILE A 172 2.90 -16.78 9.32
N THR A 173 3.14 -15.49 9.08
CA THR A 173 2.36 -14.71 8.10
C THR A 173 2.58 -15.21 6.67
N GLN A 174 3.79 -15.65 6.36
CA GLN A 174 4.12 -16.29 5.09
C GLN A 174 3.39 -17.63 4.93
N ALA A 175 3.38 -18.46 5.98
CA ALA A 175 2.68 -19.74 5.99
C ALA A 175 1.15 -19.58 5.82
N MET A 176 0.54 -18.62 6.54
CA MET A 176 -0.88 -18.27 6.38
C MET A 176 -1.20 -17.90 4.93
N THR A 177 -0.35 -17.07 4.34
CA THR A 177 -0.49 -16.57 2.98
C THR A 177 -0.37 -17.69 1.96
N TYR A 178 0.60 -18.58 2.14
CA TYR A 178 0.77 -19.76 1.29
C TYR A 178 -0.41 -20.74 1.42
N ALA A 179 -0.91 -20.98 2.64
CA ALA A 179 -2.07 -21.85 2.86
C ALA A 179 -3.34 -21.29 2.21
N ALA A 180 -3.59 -19.98 2.33
CA ALA A 180 -4.71 -19.32 1.67
C ALA A 180 -4.59 -19.36 0.14
N MET A 181 -3.38 -19.16 -0.39
CA MET A 181 -3.11 -19.30 -1.82
C MET A 181 -3.45 -20.72 -2.32
N LEU A 182 -3.01 -21.77 -1.62
CA LEU A 182 -3.33 -23.16 -1.97
C LEU A 182 -4.83 -23.45 -1.91
N LEU A 183 -5.54 -22.87 -0.94
CA LEU A 183 -7.00 -22.97 -0.86
C LEU A 183 -7.66 -22.37 -2.11
N PHE A 184 -7.26 -21.16 -2.51
CA PHE A 184 -7.83 -20.46 -3.67
C PHE A 184 -7.46 -21.11 -5.01
N PHE A 185 -6.36 -21.87 -5.08
CA PHE A 185 -6.02 -22.68 -6.25
C PHE A 185 -6.99 -23.85 -6.49
N ARG A 186 -7.75 -24.28 -5.49
CA ARG A 186 -8.72 -25.37 -5.65
C ARG A 186 -9.97 -24.87 -6.39
N ASN A 187 -10.27 -25.46 -7.55
CA ASN A 187 -11.44 -25.12 -8.37
C ASN A 187 -12.78 -25.25 -7.61
N GLU A 188 -12.86 -26.18 -6.65
CA GLU A 188 -14.04 -26.46 -5.82
C GLU A 188 -14.40 -25.33 -4.84
N THR A 189 -13.53 -24.34 -4.66
CA THR A 189 -13.75 -23.25 -3.69
C THR A 189 -14.54 -22.07 -4.24
N GLY A 190 -14.82 -22.04 -5.55
CA GLY A 190 -15.59 -20.97 -6.16
C GLY A 190 -14.80 -19.65 -6.35
N PHE A 191 -13.45 -19.70 -6.34
CA PHE A 191 -12.56 -18.54 -6.56
C PHE A 191 -11.78 -18.61 -7.89
N GLY A 192 -12.23 -19.42 -8.85
CA GLY A 192 -11.64 -19.51 -10.19
C GLY A 192 -10.34 -20.33 -10.30
N GLY A 193 -9.85 -20.89 -9.19
CA GLY A 193 -8.68 -21.77 -9.18
C GLY A 193 -7.44 -21.10 -9.78
N ASN A 194 -6.69 -21.85 -10.59
CA ASN A 194 -5.45 -21.36 -11.22
C ASN A 194 -5.66 -20.14 -12.14
N ASN A 195 -6.83 -20.04 -12.78
CA ASN A 195 -7.14 -18.94 -13.69
C ASN A 195 -7.54 -17.67 -12.93
N GLY A 196 -8.16 -17.84 -11.75
CA GLY A 196 -8.74 -16.74 -11.01
C GLY A 196 -9.91 -16.10 -11.75
N PHE A 197 -10.04 -14.77 -11.64
CA PHE A 197 -11.09 -13.99 -12.30
C PHE A 197 -10.50 -13.12 -13.42
N THR A 198 -11.09 -13.21 -14.61
CA THR A 198 -10.70 -12.51 -15.84
C THR A 198 -11.93 -11.99 -16.60
N ASP A 199 -11.72 -11.43 -17.80
CA ASP A 199 -12.80 -10.97 -18.70
C ASP A 199 -13.76 -9.93 -18.08
N PHE A 200 -13.23 -9.03 -17.25
CA PHE A 200 -14.04 -7.94 -16.69
C PHE A 200 -14.46 -6.95 -17.78
N LYS A 201 -15.78 -6.75 -17.95
CA LYS A 201 -16.34 -5.89 -19.01
C LYS A 201 -16.81 -4.53 -18.51
N ARG A 202 -17.49 -4.52 -17.36
CA ARG A 202 -18.15 -3.33 -16.82
C ARG A 202 -17.79 -3.08 -15.36
N ILE A 203 -17.85 -1.82 -14.95
CA ILE A 203 -17.79 -1.38 -13.56
C ILE A 203 -18.81 -0.26 -13.39
N LEU A 204 -19.76 -0.42 -12.46
CA LEU A 204 -20.85 0.55 -12.22
C LEU A 204 -21.62 0.94 -13.51
N GLY A 205 -21.76 0.00 -14.45
CA GLY A 205 -22.42 0.22 -15.75
C GLY A 205 -21.52 0.78 -16.86
N PHE A 206 -20.30 1.22 -16.56
CA PHE A 206 -19.35 1.75 -17.55
C PHE A 206 -18.39 0.66 -18.04
N GLN A 207 -18.03 0.69 -19.32
CA GLN A 207 -17.09 -0.26 -19.90
C GLN A 207 -15.67 -0.02 -19.34
N ILE A 208 -15.02 -1.07 -18.82
CA ILE A 208 -13.69 -0.98 -18.18
C ILE A 208 -12.58 -0.63 -19.19
N SER A 209 -12.73 -1.07 -20.44
CA SER A 209 -11.77 -0.78 -21.51
C SER A 209 -11.80 0.67 -21.98
N ALA A 210 -12.89 1.41 -21.71
CA ALA A 210 -13.04 2.78 -22.18
C ALA A 210 -12.03 3.73 -21.51
N LEU A 211 -11.42 4.61 -22.31
CA LEU A 211 -10.42 5.57 -21.83
C LEU A 211 -10.93 6.48 -20.69
N PRO A 212 -12.17 7.00 -20.72
CA PRO A 212 -12.73 7.75 -19.59
C PRO A 212 -12.78 6.93 -18.29
N THR A 213 -13.22 5.67 -18.36
CA THR A 213 -13.30 4.77 -17.19
C THR A 213 -11.91 4.52 -16.59
N ARG A 214 -10.91 4.24 -17.43
CA ARG A 214 -9.52 4.06 -16.99
C ARG A 214 -8.95 5.32 -16.35
N THR A 215 -9.29 6.49 -16.89
CA THR A 215 -8.90 7.79 -16.33
C THR A 215 -9.52 7.99 -14.94
N VAL A 216 -10.81 7.65 -14.77
CA VAL A 216 -11.47 7.71 -13.46
C VAL A 216 -10.85 6.73 -12.46
N LEU A 217 -10.57 5.49 -12.88
CA LEU A 217 -9.90 4.49 -12.02
C LEU A 217 -8.50 4.96 -11.59
N PHE A 218 -7.75 5.57 -12.50
CA PHE A 218 -6.45 6.16 -12.22
C PHE A 218 -6.56 7.28 -11.16
N VAL A 219 -7.47 8.23 -11.35
CA VAL A 219 -7.69 9.33 -10.39
C VAL A 219 -8.20 8.80 -9.05
N ALA A 220 -9.13 7.85 -9.05
CA ALA A 220 -9.64 7.21 -7.83
C ALA A 220 -8.52 6.52 -7.06
N THR A 221 -7.60 5.85 -7.76
CA THR A 221 -6.42 5.22 -7.14
C THR A 221 -5.47 6.24 -6.54
N PHE A 222 -5.25 7.36 -7.23
CA PHE A 222 -4.47 8.47 -6.70
C PHE A 222 -5.08 9.04 -5.42
N VAL A 223 -6.38 9.31 -5.44
CA VAL A 223 -7.11 9.84 -4.28
C VAL A 223 -7.04 8.85 -3.12
N ALA A 224 -7.23 7.56 -3.36
CA ALA A 224 -7.08 6.52 -2.34
C ALA A 224 -5.68 6.49 -1.73
N LEU A 225 -4.63 6.61 -2.56
CA LEU A 225 -3.24 6.69 -2.10
C LEU A 225 -3.00 7.94 -1.22
N VAL A 226 -3.51 9.10 -1.61
CA VAL A 226 -3.40 10.35 -0.84
C VAL A 226 -4.16 10.24 0.49
N LEU A 227 -5.39 9.73 0.46
CA LEU A 227 -6.20 9.54 1.67
C LEU A 227 -5.54 8.55 2.63
N ALA A 228 -5.02 7.43 2.13
CA ALA A 228 -4.26 6.48 2.92
C ALA A 228 -2.99 7.10 3.50
N PHE A 229 -2.26 7.89 2.73
CA PHE A 229 -1.08 8.61 3.22
C PHE A 229 -1.44 9.56 4.36
N ILE A 230 -2.51 10.36 4.22
CA ILE A 230 -2.98 11.27 5.26
C ILE A 230 -3.43 10.48 6.50
N ALA A 231 -4.16 9.38 6.32
CA ALA A 231 -4.62 8.52 7.42
C ALA A 231 -3.44 7.90 8.19
N CYS A 232 -2.48 7.29 7.48
CA CYS A 232 -1.25 6.77 8.08
C CYS A 232 -0.47 7.87 8.80
N ARG A 233 -0.35 9.06 8.20
CA ARG A 233 0.33 10.21 8.81
C ARG A 233 -0.37 10.68 10.08
N ALA A 234 -1.70 10.70 10.09
CA ALA A 234 -2.51 11.05 11.25
C ALA A 234 -2.34 10.05 12.40
N ILE A 235 -2.31 8.75 12.10
CA ILE A 235 -2.06 7.70 13.09
C ILE A 235 -0.67 7.86 13.69
N VAL A 236 0.37 7.96 12.86
CA VAL A 236 1.78 8.03 13.28
C VAL A 236 2.09 9.27 14.13
N THR A 237 1.55 10.43 13.75
CA THR A 237 1.81 11.71 14.46
C THR A 237 0.97 11.89 15.74
N SER A 238 -0.01 11.01 15.97
CA SER A 238 -0.86 11.06 17.16
C SER A 238 -0.16 10.58 18.44
N LYS A 239 -0.82 10.72 19.60
CA LYS A 239 -0.38 10.08 20.86
C LYS A 239 -0.28 8.56 20.70
N PHE A 240 -1.21 7.96 19.97
CA PHE A 240 -1.22 6.53 19.67
C PHE A 240 0.03 6.10 18.88
N GLY A 241 0.37 6.83 17.81
CA GLY A 241 1.56 6.53 17.00
C GLY A 241 2.88 6.64 17.76
N ARG A 242 2.97 7.57 18.73
CA ARG A 242 4.12 7.66 19.65
C ARG A 242 4.27 6.40 20.50
N VAL A 243 3.17 5.87 21.04
CA VAL A 243 3.18 4.62 21.81
C VAL A 243 3.55 3.44 20.91
N VAL A 244 3.00 3.35 19.69
CA VAL A 244 3.39 2.32 18.70
C VAL A 244 4.89 2.35 18.41
N THR A 245 5.45 3.54 18.19
CA THR A 245 6.89 3.70 17.94
C THR A 245 7.72 3.30 19.16
N ALA A 246 7.26 3.65 20.37
CA ALA A 246 7.92 3.21 21.60
C ALA A 246 7.84 1.69 21.80
N ILE A 247 6.72 1.06 21.42
CA ILE A 247 6.55 -0.41 21.45
C ILE A 247 7.56 -1.08 20.51
N ARG A 248 7.76 -0.52 19.31
CA ARG A 248 8.79 -0.99 18.37
C ARG A 248 10.18 -0.94 19.01
N ASP A 249 10.53 0.19 19.62
CA ASP A 249 11.89 0.43 20.11
C ASP A 249 12.20 -0.38 21.38
N ALA A 250 11.25 -0.45 22.33
CA ALA A 250 11.41 -1.21 23.57
C ALA A 250 10.08 -1.64 24.21
N GLU A 251 9.42 -2.65 23.63
CA GLU A 251 8.14 -3.19 24.11
C GLU A 251 8.12 -3.48 25.62
N ALA A 252 9.18 -4.06 26.17
CA ALA A 252 9.27 -4.36 27.61
C ALA A 252 9.16 -3.09 28.48
N ARG A 253 9.83 -2.00 28.10
CA ARG A 253 9.81 -0.73 28.84
C ARG A 253 8.44 -0.07 28.78
N VAL A 254 7.78 -0.16 27.64
CA VAL A 254 6.42 0.36 27.45
C VAL A 254 5.42 -0.42 28.32
N MET A 255 5.58 -1.75 28.43
CA MET A 255 4.79 -2.56 29.35
C MET A 255 5.03 -2.20 30.82
N PHE A 256 6.29 -1.98 31.24
CA PHE A 256 6.59 -1.49 32.59
C PHE A 256 5.97 -0.12 32.88
N SER A 257 5.75 0.69 31.85
CA SER A 257 5.07 1.99 31.95
C SER A 257 3.53 1.86 31.98
N GLY A 258 2.98 0.65 32.03
CA GLY A 258 1.55 0.37 32.16
C GLY A 258 0.76 0.26 30.84
N TYR A 259 1.42 0.34 29.69
CA TYR A 259 0.73 0.19 28.39
C TYR A 259 0.62 -1.28 27.98
N ASN A 260 -0.53 -1.68 27.43
CA ASN A 260 -0.73 -3.01 26.84
C ASN A 260 -0.46 -2.97 25.32
N PRO A 261 0.63 -3.58 24.80
CA PRO A 261 0.99 -3.52 23.38
C PRO A 261 -0.02 -4.18 22.43
N LEU A 262 -0.83 -5.14 22.92
CA LEU A 262 -1.73 -5.94 22.10
C LEU A 262 -2.66 -5.06 21.25
N GLY A 263 -3.39 -4.14 21.89
CA GLY A 263 -4.36 -3.29 21.20
C GLY A 263 -3.72 -2.36 20.16
N TYR A 264 -2.54 -1.82 20.47
CA TYR A 264 -1.79 -0.95 19.57
C TYR A 264 -1.30 -1.70 18.33
N LYS A 265 -0.68 -2.86 18.52
CA LYS A 265 -0.20 -3.72 17.43
C LYS A 265 -1.36 -4.20 16.57
N LEU A 266 -2.44 -4.66 17.21
CA LEU A 266 -3.62 -5.20 16.54
C LEU A 266 -4.31 -4.15 15.66
N PHE A 267 -4.51 -2.94 16.17
CA PHE A 267 -5.12 -1.86 15.38
C PHE A 267 -4.28 -1.52 14.14
N VAL A 268 -2.96 -1.32 14.30
CA VAL A 268 -2.06 -0.97 13.19
C VAL A 268 -2.00 -2.09 12.15
N TRP A 269 -1.96 -3.34 12.61
CA TRP A 269 -1.98 -4.53 11.77
C TRP A 269 -3.27 -4.65 10.96
N THR A 270 -4.43 -4.56 11.62
CA THR A 270 -5.73 -4.65 10.96
C THR A 270 -5.95 -3.49 9.99
N PHE A 271 -5.61 -2.26 10.38
CA PHE A 271 -5.73 -1.10 9.50
C PHE A 271 -4.83 -1.23 8.25
N SER A 272 -3.61 -1.74 8.42
CA SER A 272 -2.69 -2.04 7.31
C SER A 272 -3.28 -3.08 6.36
N ALA A 273 -3.85 -4.17 6.88
CA ALA A 273 -4.50 -5.18 6.06
C ALA A 273 -5.68 -4.62 5.24
N VAL A 274 -6.49 -3.74 5.84
CA VAL A 274 -7.57 -3.03 5.13
C VAL A 274 -7.02 -2.16 4.00
N LEU A 275 -5.95 -1.41 4.23
CA LEU A 275 -5.31 -0.61 3.18
C LEU A 275 -4.77 -1.49 2.04
N CYS A 276 -4.17 -2.64 2.34
CA CYS A 276 -3.78 -3.62 1.33
C CYS A 276 -5.00 -4.15 0.56
N GLY A 277 -6.10 -4.48 1.23
CA GLY A 277 -7.34 -4.88 0.59
C GLY A 277 -7.87 -3.84 -0.39
N ILE A 278 -7.91 -2.57 0.01
CA ILE A 278 -8.30 -1.45 -0.86
C ILE A 278 -7.36 -1.34 -2.07
N ALA A 279 -6.05 -1.52 -1.86
CA ALA A 279 -5.07 -1.52 -2.96
C ALA A 279 -5.34 -2.64 -3.98
N GLY A 280 -5.64 -3.85 -3.50
CA GLY A 280 -6.00 -4.96 -4.37
C GLY A 280 -7.32 -4.72 -5.11
N ALA A 281 -8.34 -4.20 -4.44
CA ALA A 281 -9.62 -3.88 -5.06
C ALA A 281 -9.48 -2.86 -6.20
N LEU A 282 -8.60 -1.87 -6.04
CA LEU A 282 -8.30 -0.88 -7.09
C LEU A 282 -7.42 -1.46 -8.21
N TYR A 283 -6.57 -2.43 -7.90
CA TYR A 283 -5.68 -3.10 -8.86
C TYR A 283 -6.44 -3.91 -9.92
N VAL A 284 -7.41 -4.70 -9.50
CA VAL A 284 -8.14 -5.65 -10.37
C VAL A 284 -8.77 -5.02 -11.62
N PRO A 285 -9.56 -3.93 -11.53
CA PRO A 285 -10.15 -3.32 -12.72
C PRO A 285 -9.12 -2.68 -13.67
N GLN A 286 -7.89 -2.42 -13.20
CA GLN A 286 -6.83 -1.82 -14.01
C GLN A 286 -5.97 -2.87 -14.72
N VAL A 287 -5.69 -3.99 -14.04
CA VAL A 287 -4.89 -5.09 -14.59
C VAL A 287 -5.72 -6.08 -15.39
N GLY A 288 -7.01 -6.21 -15.08
CA GLY A 288 -7.94 -7.07 -15.81
C GLY A 288 -7.96 -8.53 -15.35
N ILE A 289 -7.21 -8.88 -14.31
CA ILE A 289 -7.14 -10.23 -13.73
C ILE A 289 -6.83 -10.19 -12.23
N ILE A 290 -7.36 -11.16 -11.49
CA ILE A 290 -6.90 -11.54 -10.15
C ILE A 290 -6.81 -13.05 -10.06
N ASN A 291 -5.68 -13.60 -9.64
CA ASN A 291 -5.50 -15.04 -9.43
C ASN A 291 -4.83 -15.33 -8.08
N PRO A 292 -4.78 -16.60 -7.64
CA PRO A 292 -4.21 -16.93 -6.33
C PRO A 292 -2.72 -16.61 -6.24
N GLY A 293 -2.00 -16.56 -7.38
CA GLY A 293 -0.58 -16.17 -7.42
C GLY A 293 -0.32 -14.77 -6.88
N GLU A 294 -1.31 -13.87 -6.93
CA GLU A 294 -1.21 -12.53 -6.31
C GLU A 294 -1.06 -12.60 -4.79
N MET A 295 -1.56 -13.67 -4.15
CA MET A 295 -1.35 -13.96 -2.74
C MET A 295 0.07 -14.43 -2.43
N SER A 296 0.91 -14.75 -3.39
CA SER A 296 2.14 -15.49 -3.11
C SER A 296 3.06 -14.82 -2.05
N PRO A 297 3.78 -15.62 -1.25
CA PRO A 297 4.87 -15.14 -0.41
C PRO A 297 5.87 -14.23 -1.15
N GLY A 298 6.16 -14.55 -2.41
CA GLY A 298 7.05 -13.77 -3.27
C GLY A 298 6.60 -12.32 -3.41
N ASN A 299 5.31 -12.08 -3.69
CA ASN A 299 4.77 -10.73 -3.80
C ASN A 299 4.88 -9.95 -2.48
N SER A 300 4.71 -10.63 -1.34
CA SER A 300 4.89 -9.99 -0.02
C SER A 300 6.36 -9.61 0.22
N ILE A 301 7.31 -10.40 -0.27
CA ILE A 301 8.74 -10.06 -0.25
C ILE A 301 9.01 -8.86 -1.15
N GLU A 302 8.42 -8.79 -2.36
CA GLU A 302 8.55 -7.60 -3.22
C GLU A 302 8.06 -6.33 -2.50
N MET A 303 6.92 -6.40 -1.80
CA MET A 303 6.42 -5.28 -0.99
C MET A 303 7.42 -4.84 0.07
N ALA A 304 8.05 -5.79 0.77
CA ALA A 304 9.10 -5.48 1.75
C ALA A 304 10.32 -4.82 1.07
N VAL A 305 10.68 -5.25 -0.15
CA VAL A 305 11.76 -4.62 -0.91
C VAL A 305 11.42 -3.18 -1.25
N TRP A 306 10.19 -2.89 -1.69
CA TRP A 306 9.74 -1.52 -1.99
C TRP A 306 9.87 -0.60 -0.77
N VAL A 307 9.44 -1.09 0.41
CA VAL A 307 9.57 -0.35 1.68
C VAL A 307 11.05 -0.14 2.06
N ALA A 308 11.88 -1.18 1.93
CA ALA A 308 13.30 -1.09 2.26
C ALA A 308 14.05 -0.08 1.37
N VAL A 309 13.86 -0.18 0.05
CA VAL A 309 14.43 0.72 -0.96
C VAL A 309 13.98 2.16 -0.74
N GLY A 310 12.68 2.36 -0.52
CA GLY A 310 12.11 3.67 -0.27
C GLY A 310 12.61 4.35 1.02
N GLY A 311 12.83 3.54 2.05
CA GLY A 311 13.21 3.98 3.40
C GLY A 311 12.08 3.75 4.38
N ARG A 312 12.19 2.65 5.15
CA ARG A 312 11.21 2.27 6.16
C ARG A 312 11.01 3.36 7.23
N GLY A 313 9.79 3.51 7.72
CA GLY A 313 9.41 4.48 8.76
C GLY A 313 9.31 5.93 8.27
N THR A 314 9.07 6.14 6.96
CA THR A 314 8.98 7.49 6.37
C THR A 314 7.64 7.78 5.68
N LEU A 315 6.78 6.79 5.46
CA LEU A 315 5.52 6.83 4.68
C LEU A 315 5.68 7.22 3.20
N ILE A 316 6.39 8.31 2.88
CA ILE A 316 6.67 8.74 1.51
C ILE A 316 7.70 7.82 0.84
N GLY A 317 8.66 7.30 1.61
CA GLY A 317 9.70 6.40 1.11
C GLY A 317 9.13 5.18 0.40
N PRO A 318 8.28 4.37 1.05
CA PRO A 318 7.62 3.23 0.43
C PRO A 318 6.91 3.54 -0.89
N ILE A 319 6.27 4.71 -1.00
CA ILE A 319 5.63 5.16 -2.23
C ILE A 319 6.70 5.31 -3.32
N ILE A 320 7.76 6.07 -3.04
CA ILE A 320 8.90 6.24 -3.96
C ILE A 320 9.54 4.89 -4.31
N GLY A 321 9.75 4.02 -3.33
CA GLY A 321 10.33 2.70 -3.52
C GLY A 321 9.49 1.80 -4.42
N ALA A 322 8.16 1.82 -4.27
CA ALA A 322 7.25 1.09 -5.15
C ALA A 322 7.35 1.59 -6.60
N PHE A 323 7.40 2.91 -6.81
CA PHE A 323 7.58 3.49 -8.15
C PHE A 323 8.95 3.15 -8.76
N LEU A 324 10.03 3.27 -7.99
CA LEU A 324 11.39 3.00 -8.47
C LEU A 324 11.57 1.51 -8.82
N VAL A 325 11.19 0.61 -7.92
CA VAL A 325 11.40 -0.82 -8.11
C VAL A 325 10.48 -1.37 -9.20
N ASN A 326 9.21 -0.96 -9.26
CA ASN A 326 8.31 -1.43 -10.32
C ASN A 326 8.59 -0.78 -11.68
N GLY A 327 9.10 0.46 -11.71
CA GLY A 327 9.63 1.07 -12.92
C GLY A 327 10.84 0.30 -13.45
N ALA A 328 11.80 -0.02 -12.57
CA ALA A 328 12.93 -0.88 -12.90
C ALA A 328 12.49 -2.29 -13.33
N LYS A 329 11.51 -2.88 -12.65
CA LYS A 329 10.89 -4.17 -13.03
C LYS A 329 10.41 -4.12 -14.46
N THR A 330 9.59 -3.13 -14.80
CA THR A 330 9.01 -2.97 -16.15
C THR A 330 10.09 -2.89 -17.24
N LEU A 331 11.17 -2.13 -17.00
CA LEU A 331 12.27 -1.98 -17.96
C LEU A 331 13.14 -3.24 -18.04
N LEU A 332 13.54 -3.80 -16.90
CA LEU A 332 14.44 -4.95 -16.85
C LEU A 332 13.78 -6.24 -17.30
N THR A 333 12.49 -6.44 -17.01
CA THR A 333 11.75 -7.59 -17.54
C THR A 333 11.51 -7.49 -19.04
N ALA A 334 11.66 -6.30 -19.65
CA ALA A 334 11.61 -6.16 -21.09
C ALA A 334 12.95 -6.56 -21.75
N TRP A 335 14.08 -6.38 -21.07
CA TRP A 335 15.42 -6.63 -21.63
C TRP A 335 15.98 -8.00 -21.24
N VAL A 336 15.85 -8.38 -19.96
CA VAL A 336 16.43 -9.61 -19.42
C VAL A 336 15.51 -10.21 -18.33
N PRO A 337 14.41 -10.88 -18.73
CA PRO A 337 13.38 -11.38 -17.81
C PRO A 337 13.92 -12.35 -16.75
N GLU A 338 14.85 -13.22 -17.14
CA GLU A 338 15.40 -14.31 -16.31
C GLU A 338 16.19 -13.81 -15.09
N TYR A 339 16.77 -12.61 -15.18
CA TYR A 339 17.64 -12.06 -14.14
C TYR A 339 16.93 -11.14 -13.15
N TRP A 340 15.65 -10.82 -13.37
CA TRP A 340 14.93 -9.86 -12.52
C TRP A 340 14.96 -10.25 -11.03
N LEU A 341 14.75 -11.53 -10.70
CA LEU A 341 14.75 -12.00 -9.30
C LEU A 341 16.14 -11.87 -8.65
N PHE A 342 17.21 -12.10 -9.41
CA PHE A 342 18.58 -11.88 -8.93
C PHE A 342 18.86 -10.40 -8.69
N VAL A 343 18.41 -9.52 -9.61
CA VAL A 343 18.53 -8.06 -9.46
C VAL A 343 17.72 -7.58 -8.26
N LEU A 344 16.49 -8.06 -8.08
CA LEU A 344 15.63 -7.71 -6.96
C LEU A 344 16.27 -8.12 -5.62
N GLY A 345 16.81 -9.35 -5.54
CA GLY A 345 17.53 -9.84 -4.37
C GLY A 345 18.79 -9.02 -4.07
N ALA A 346 19.58 -8.69 -5.10
CA ALA A 346 20.76 -7.85 -4.97
C ALA A 346 20.40 -6.43 -4.49
N ILE A 347 19.35 -5.81 -5.06
CA ILE A 347 18.84 -4.51 -4.61
C ILE A 347 18.48 -4.57 -3.12
N PHE A 348 17.76 -5.61 -2.69
CA PHE A 348 17.36 -5.75 -1.29
C PHE A 348 18.56 -5.84 -0.35
N VAL A 349 19.53 -6.71 -0.66
CA VAL A 349 20.75 -6.88 0.14
C VAL A 349 21.59 -5.61 0.17
N LEU A 350 21.86 -5.00 -1.00
CA LEU A 350 22.68 -3.80 -1.09
C LEU A 350 22.04 -2.61 -0.38
N VAL A 351 20.73 -2.40 -0.56
CA VAL A 351 20.03 -1.31 0.13
C VAL A 351 20.01 -1.55 1.64
N THR A 352 19.71 -2.76 2.10
CA THR A 352 19.64 -3.04 3.54
C THR A 352 21.00 -2.91 4.23
N LEU A 353 22.10 -3.25 3.56
CA LEU A 353 23.46 -3.14 4.10
C LEU A 353 24.01 -1.70 4.01
N TYR A 354 23.92 -1.07 2.85
CA TYR A 354 24.61 0.21 2.58
C TYR A 354 23.69 1.43 2.71
N LEU A 355 22.38 1.25 2.64
CA LEU A 355 21.36 2.31 2.67
C LEU A 355 20.26 2.00 3.70
N PRO A 356 20.56 1.89 5.00
CA PRO A 356 19.59 1.46 6.03
C PRO A 356 18.39 2.41 6.19
N ASN A 357 18.48 3.64 5.67
CA ASN A 357 17.41 4.64 5.64
C ASN A 357 16.77 4.80 4.25
N GLY A 358 17.07 3.90 3.32
CA GLY A 358 16.63 3.93 1.92
C GLY A 358 17.06 5.18 1.15
N VAL A 359 16.41 5.39 0.00
CA VAL A 359 16.67 6.52 -0.91
C VAL A 359 16.39 7.87 -0.22
N LEU A 360 15.35 7.96 0.62
CA LEU A 360 15.06 9.20 1.36
C LEU A 360 16.17 9.58 2.34
N GLY A 361 16.85 8.60 2.94
CA GLY A 361 18.01 8.83 3.81
C GLY A 361 19.16 9.53 3.09
N LEU A 362 19.42 9.18 1.84
CA LEU A 362 20.44 9.82 1.00
C LEU A 362 20.10 11.28 0.72
N VAL A 363 18.85 11.54 0.30
CA VAL A 363 18.35 12.89 0.03
C VAL A 363 18.49 13.78 1.28
N GLY A 364 18.19 13.23 2.47
CA GLY A 364 18.37 13.90 3.75
C GLY A 364 19.84 14.27 4.03
N LYS A 365 20.77 13.32 3.87
CA LYS A 365 22.21 13.54 4.08
C LYS A 365 22.78 14.59 3.12
N LEU A 366 22.39 14.55 1.84
CA LEU A 366 22.83 15.51 0.82
C LEU A 366 22.33 16.94 1.12
N ARG A 367 21.10 17.10 1.65
CA ARG A 367 20.57 18.40 2.07
C ARG A 367 21.28 18.96 3.31
N MET A 368 21.64 18.11 4.27
CA MET A 368 22.40 18.52 5.46
C MET A 368 23.82 18.95 5.09
N LYS A 369 24.50 18.18 4.21
CA LYS A 369 25.85 18.53 3.71
C LYS A 369 25.87 19.86 2.94
N LYS A 370 24.78 20.21 2.23
CA LYS A 370 24.63 21.52 1.57
C LYS A 370 24.31 22.69 2.53
N ARG A 371 23.82 22.42 3.75
CA ARG A 371 23.54 23.46 4.76
C ARG A 371 24.73 23.76 5.68
N ALA A 372 25.63 22.80 5.87
CA ALA A 372 26.86 22.96 6.66
C ALA A 372 27.77 24.14 6.22
N PRO A 373 27.97 24.46 4.92
CA PRO A 373 28.86 25.57 4.54
C PRO A 373 28.23 26.96 4.70
N THR A 374 26.91 27.07 4.93
CA THR A 374 26.24 28.37 5.12
C THR A 374 26.26 28.81 6.59
N GLN A 375 26.19 27.88 7.55
CA GLN A 375 26.28 28.22 8.98
C GLN A 375 27.71 28.56 9.42
N ALA A 376 28.73 27.94 8.84
CA ALA A 376 30.13 28.29 9.09
C ALA A 376 30.43 29.75 8.69
N LYS A 377 29.97 30.19 7.52
CA LYS A 377 30.13 31.58 7.05
C LYS A 377 29.31 32.60 7.84
N ALA A 378 28.13 32.22 8.35
CA ALA A 378 27.32 33.11 9.20
C ALA A 378 27.93 33.27 10.61
N HIS A 379 28.64 32.25 11.11
CA HIS A 379 29.35 32.34 12.39
C HIS A 379 30.65 33.16 12.24
N GLU A 380 31.40 32.99 11.16
CA GLU A 380 32.58 33.82 10.82
C GLU A 380 32.22 35.30 10.61
N ALA A 381 31.11 35.62 9.95
CA ALA A 381 30.68 37.00 9.75
C ALA A 381 30.20 37.69 11.06
N ALA A 382 29.68 36.91 12.01
CA ALA A 382 29.25 37.40 13.31
C ALA A 382 30.41 37.56 14.32
N THR A 383 31.48 36.77 14.20
CA THR A 383 32.69 36.96 15.03
C THR A 383 33.57 38.11 14.54
N VAL A 384 33.59 38.41 13.24
CA VAL A 384 34.40 39.52 12.68
C VAL A 384 33.77 40.90 12.96
N THR A 385 32.47 40.97 13.26
CA THR A 385 31.78 42.24 13.56
C THR A 385 31.71 42.59 15.05
N GLY A 386 32.24 41.73 15.94
CA GLY A 386 32.15 41.90 17.39
C GLY A 386 33.37 42.56 18.08
N ASP A 387 34.44 42.88 17.36
CA ASP A 387 35.72 43.36 17.93
C ASP A 387 35.99 44.86 17.74
N HIS A 388 34.98 45.63 17.33
CA HIS A 388 35.06 47.09 17.23
C HIS A 388 33.81 47.75 17.88
N ALA A 389 33.80 47.80 19.20
CA ALA A 389 33.00 48.74 19.99
C ALA A 389 33.70 49.06 21.32
#